data_AF-A0AAE0X0J8-F1
#
_entry.id   AF-A0AAE0X0J8-F1
#
_cell.length_a   1.000
_cell.length_b   1.000
_cell.length_c   1.000
_cell.angle_alpha   90.00
_cell.angle_beta   90.00
_cell.angle_gamma   90.00
#
_symmetry.space_group_name_H-M   'P 1'
#
loop_
_entity.id
_entity.type
_entity.pdbx_description
1 polymer ?
#
loop_
_entity_poly.entity_id
_entity_poly.type
_entity_poly.pdbx_seq_one_letter_code
_entity_poly.pdbx_strand_id
1 'polypeptide(L)'
;MVVFFPLGSIFMRVLPGRWALWVHALAQIVSYSVYLAAVGLGLYLVNEVQIPGGGGSLMTNPNTSYHPIIGIVVLVFLFLQPFLGIIHHAKFKKTQRRQIWSYLHIFNGRVFITLGIANGGLGLWMAGESKKLKTAYIAVAAVMWGLWMLSACWGEWRRWRAARGPPRKPSYVDVAF
;
A
#
# COMPACT_ATOMS: atom_id res chain seq x y z
N MET A 1 -3.67 -7.03 -0.20
CA MET A 1 -3.04 -6.06 -1.13
C MET A 1 -4.04 -5.20 -1.86
N VAL A 2 -4.99 -5.76 -2.62
CA VAL A 2 -5.82 -5.00 -3.57
C VAL A 2 -6.85 -4.06 -2.93
N VAL A 3 -7.53 -4.50 -1.86
CA VAL A 3 -8.71 -3.77 -1.35
C VAL A 3 -8.37 -2.99 -0.09
N PHE A 4 -8.10 -3.68 1.02
CA PHE A 4 -8.00 -3.07 2.33
C PHE A 4 -6.83 -2.07 2.49
N PHE A 5 -5.66 -2.35 1.90
CA PHE A 5 -4.50 -1.45 1.90
C PHE A 5 -4.83 -0.09 1.23
N PRO A 6 -5.27 -0.06 -0.05
CA PRO A 6 -5.76 1.15 -0.71
C PRO A 6 -6.89 1.84 0.03
N LEU A 7 -7.90 1.07 0.47
CA LEU A 7 -9.10 1.61 1.13
C LEU A 7 -8.74 2.35 2.43
N GLY A 8 -7.91 1.77 3.29
CA GLY A 8 -7.43 2.43 4.51
C GLY A 8 -6.62 3.70 4.22
N SER A 9 -5.95 3.80 3.08
CA SER A 9 -5.23 5.01 2.65
C SER A 9 -6.16 6.08 2.05
N ILE A 10 -7.22 5.68 1.35
CA ILE A 10 -8.26 6.59 0.87
C ILE A 10 -8.99 7.22 2.07
N PHE A 11 -9.32 6.42 3.08
CA PHE A 11 -10.02 6.90 4.27
C PHE A 11 -9.28 8.00 5.04
N MET A 12 -7.93 8.00 5.02
CA MET A 12 -7.13 9.12 5.56
C MET A 12 -7.41 10.48 4.90
N ARG A 13 -8.06 10.51 3.73
CA ARG A 13 -8.32 11.73 2.96
C ARG A 13 -9.76 12.18 3.01
N VAL A 14 -10.69 11.26 3.29
CA VAL A 14 -12.13 11.53 3.32
C VAL A 14 -12.68 11.64 4.75
N LEU A 15 -12.12 10.89 5.70
CA LEU A 15 -12.55 10.95 7.10
C LEU A 15 -11.83 12.07 7.86
N PRO A 16 -12.51 12.76 8.79
CA PRO A 16 -11.89 13.80 9.61
C PRO A 16 -11.22 13.24 10.87
N GLY A 17 -10.13 13.91 11.28
CA GLY A 17 -9.57 13.79 12.62
C GLY A 17 -9.05 12.41 13.01
N ARG A 18 -9.19 12.06 14.29
CA ARG A 18 -8.64 10.83 14.89
C ARG A 18 -9.25 9.56 14.32
N TRP A 19 -10.50 9.61 13.84
CA TRP A 19 -11.19 8.47 13.26
C TRP A 19 -10.51 7.96 11.99
N ALA A 20 -10.04 8.88 11.15
CA ALA A 20 -9.30 8.55 9.94
C ALA A 20 -8.03 7.73 10.26
N LEU A 21 -7.30 8.12 11.30
CA LEU A 21 -6.09 7.43 11.76
C LEU A 21 -6.40 6.01 12.22
N TRP A 22 -7.45 5.82 13.04
CA TRP A 22 -7.83 4.51 13.54
C TRP A 22 -8.31 3.57 12.43
N VAL A 23 -9.17 4.07 11.54
CA VAL A 23 -9.63 3.31 10.37
C VAL A 23 -8.46 2.91 9.47
N HIS A 24 -7.52 3.84 9.25
CA HIS A 24 -6.30 3.55 8.53
C HIS A 24 -5.49 2.44 9.19
N ALA A 25 -5.14 2.60 10.47
CA ALA A 25 -4.33 1.65 11.21
C ALA A 25 -4.97 0.26 11.26
N LEU A 26 -6.27 0.18 11.56
CA LEU A 26 -7.00 -1.08 11.60
C LEU A 26 -7.00 -1.76 10.23
N ALA A 27 -7.30 -1.01 9.16
CA ALA A 27 -7.24 -1.55 7.80
C ALA A 27 -5.84 -2.04 7.44
N GLN A 28 -4.78 -1.32 7.84
CA GLN A 28 -3.40 -1.75 7.62
C GLN A 28 -3.06 -3.04 8.38
N ILE A 29 -3.44 -3.13 9.66
CA ILE A 29 -3.19 -4.32 10.49
C ILE A 29 -3.88 -5.55 9.89
N VAL A 30 -5.19 -5.45 9.61
CA VAL A 30 -5.95 -6.55 9.00
C VAL A 30 -5.33 -6.97 7.66
N SER A 31 -4.98 -5.99 6.82
CA SER A 31 -4.36 -6.28 5.52
C SER A 31 -3.01 -6.98 5.66
N TYR A 32 -2.20 -6.54 6.62
CA TYR A 32 -0.88 -7.08 6.88
C TYR A 32 -0.95 -8.49 7.46
N SER A 33 -1.87 -8.77 8.38
CA SER A 33 -2.11 -10.12 8.91
C SER A 33 -2.53 -11.10 7.82
N VAL A 34 -3.49 -10.72 6.97
CA VAL A 34 -3.90 -11.56 5.82
C VAL A 34 -2.74 -11.77 4.85
N TYR A 35 -1.94 -10.72 4.60
CA TYR A 35 -0.77 -10.84 3.74
C TYR A 35 0.30 -11.77 4.33
N LEU A 36 0.56 -11.68 5.64
CA LEU A 36 1.53 -12.53 6.32
C LEU A 36 1.11 -14.01 6.25
N ALA A 37 -0.19 -14.30 6.43
CA ALA A 37 -0.73 -15.65 6.25
C ALA A 37 -0.54 -16.15 4.80
N ALA A 38 -0.80 -15.29 3.81
CA ALA A 38 -0.60 -15.64 2.39
C ALA A 38 0.87 -15.89 2.04
N VAL A 39 1.80 -15.08 2.54
CA VAL A 39 3.24 -15.30 2.36
C VAL A 39 3.68 -16.58 3.07
N GLY A 40 3.21 -16.83 4.30
CA GLY A 40 3.50 -18.06 5.03
C GLY A 40 3.05 -19.31 4.27
N LEU A 41 1.83 -19.28 3.71
CA LEU A 41 1.33 -20.35 2.84
C LEU A 41 2.18 -20.50 1.58
N GLY A 42 2.57 -19.40 0.94
CA GLY A 42 3.45 -19.43 -0.24
C GLY A 42 4.82 -20.04 0.04
N LEU A 43 5.45 -19.68 1.16
CA LEU A 43 6.72 -20.26 1.61
C LEU A 43 6.59 -21.75 1.94
N TYR A 44 5.47 -22.16 2.53
CA TYR A 44 5.18 -23.58 2.73
C TYR A 44 5.10 -24.32 1.39
N LEU A 45 4.34 -23.79 0.42
CA LEU A 45 4.20 -24.41 -0.92
C LEU A 45 5.52 -24.47 -1.70
N VAL A 46 6.43 -23.51 -1.51
CA VAL A 46 7.78 -23.55 -2.10
C VAL A 46 8.59 -24.77 -1.65
N ASN A 47 8.37 -25.22 -0.41
CA ASN A 47 9.07 -26.37 0.17
C ASN A 47 8.39 -27.71 -0.19
N GLU A 48 7.06 -27.71 -0.32
CA GLU A 48 6.29 -28.93 -0.58
C GLU A 48 6.14 -29.26 -2.08
N VAL A 49 6.00 -28.24 -2.94
CA VAL A 49 5.72 -28.42 -4.36
C VAL A 49 7.03 -28.45 -5.15
N GLN A 50 7.43 -29.66 -5.54
CA GLN A 50 8.47 -29.86 -6.55
C GLN A 50 7.85 -29.77 -7.95
N ILE A 51 8.52 -29.07 -8.87
CA ILE A 51 8.03 -28.95 -10.25
C ILE A 51 8.28 -30.28 -10.99
N PRO A 52 7.24 -30.97 -11.52
CA PRO A 52 7.44 -32.22 -12.25
C PRO A 52 8.25 -31.95 -13.53
N GLY A 53 9.37 -32.67 -13.71
CA GLY A 53 10.14 -32.66 -14.96
C GLY A 53 11.40 -31.78 -15.01
N GLY A 54 11.73 -31.05 -13.94
CA GLY A 54 13.02 -30.39 -13.78
C GLY A 54 13.30 -30.23 -12.30
N GLY A 55 14.31 -30.93 -11.77
CA GLY A 55 14.55 -31.16 -10.33
C GLY A 55 14.80 -29.93 -9.46
N GLY A 56 13.86 -28.99 -9.43
CA GLY A 56 13.94 -27.70 -8.76
C GLY A 56 12.61 -27.29 -8.13
N SER A 57 12.71 -26.49 -7.07
CA SER A 57 11.60 -25.82 -6.38
C SER A 57 11.10 -24.60 -7.17
N LEU A 58 9.91 -24.10 -6.82
CA LEU A 58 9.34 -22.82 -7.27
C LEU A 58 10.31 -21.64 -7.17
N MET A 59 11.31 -21.70 -6.28
CA MET A 59 12.35 -20.68 -6.14
C MET A 59 13.56 -20.83 -7.08
N THR A 60 13.80 -22.03 -7.61
CA THR A 60 14.95 -22.29 -8.51
C THR A 60 14.62 -22.11 -9.99
N ASN A 61 13.33 -22.18 -10.35
CA ASN A 61 12.90 -21.99 -11.72
C ASN A 61 12.73 -20.48 -12.02
N PRO A 62 13.43 -19.92 -13.03
CA PRO A 62 13.36 -18.49 -13.35
C PRO A 62 11.96 -18.02 -13.79
N ASN A 63 11.11 -18.93 -14.28
CA ASN A 63 9.74 -18.61 -14.69
C ASN A 63 8.73 -18.60 -13.53
N THR A 64 9.16 -18.93 -12.32
CA THR A 64 8.29 -18.95 -11.12
C THR A 64 8.89 -18.22 -9.93
N SER A 65 10.21 -18.03 -9.88
CA SER A 65 10.91 -17.47 -8.72
C SER A 65 10.61 -15.98 -8.48
N TYR A 66 10.22 -15.23 -9.51
CA TYR A 66 9.92 -13.81 -9.37
C TYR A 66 8.77 -13.52 -8.39
N HIS A 67 7.71 -14.34 -8.37
CA HIS A 67 6.55 -14.12 -7.52
C HIS A 67 6.88 -14.21 -6.01
N PRO A 68 7.51 -15.29 -5.50
CA PRO A 68 7.92 -15.36 -4.10
C PRO A 68 8.99 -14.32 -3.75
N ILE A 69 9.95 -14.04 -4.65
CA ILE A 69 10.98 -13.01 -4.41
C ILE A 69 10.34 -11.62 -4.23
N ILE A 70 9.47 -11.21 -5.16
CA ILE A 70 8.75 -9.92 -5.06
C ILE A 70 7.89 -9.90 -3.79
N GLY A 71 7.24 -11.02 -3.44
CA GLY A 71 6.45 -11.15 -2.22
C GLY A 71 7.28 -10.90 -0.95
N ILE A 72 8.46 -11.50 -0.85
CA ILE A 72 9.38 -11.32 0.28
C ILE A 72 9.86 -9.86 0.35
N VAL A 73 10.25 -9.27 -0.79
CA VAL A 73 10.65 -7.86 -0.84
C VAL A 73 9.52 -6.95 -0.35
N VAL A 74 8.29 -7.15 -0.85
CA VAL A 74 7.11 -6.39 -0.40
C VAL A 74 6.87 -6.59 1.10
N LEU A 75 7.05 -7.80 1.64
CA LEU A 75 6.90 -8.08 3.07
C LEU A 75 7.87 -7.25 3.90
N VAL A 76 9.16 -7.25 3.56
CA VAL A 76 10.20 -6.50 4.29
C VAL A 76 9.87 -5.01 4.31
N PHE A 77 9.54 -4.42 3.16
CA PHE A 77 9.26 -2.99 3.09
C PHE A 77 7.90 -2.59 3.68
N LEU A 78 6.92 -3.49 3.72
CA LEU A 78 5.68 -3.26 4.47
C LEU A 78 5.88 -3.43 5.97
N PHE A 79 6.77 -4.30 6.43
CA PHE A 79 7.11 -4.42 7.84
C PHE A 79 7.71 -3.13 8.40
N LEU A 80 8.45 -2.37 7.58
CA LEU A 80 8.97 -1.06 7.96
C LEU A 80 7.89 0.03 8.05
N GLN A 81 6.72 -0.15 7.41
CA GLN A 81 5.69 0.88 7.30
C GLN A 81 5.10 1.36 8.64
N PRO A 82 4.75 0.50 9.61
CA PRO A 82 4.21 0.95 10.90
C PRO A 82 5.18 1.86 11.65
N PHE A 83 6.48 1.53 11.67
CA PHE A 83 7.50 2.36 12.32
C PHE A 83 7.62 3.72 11.64
N LEU A 84 7.73 3.73 10.30
CA LEU A 84 7.75 4.97 9.53
C LEU A 84 6.47 5.79 9.72
N GLY A 85 5.31 5.12 9.80
CA GLY A 85 4.00 5.72 10.00
C GLY A 85 3.88 6.38 11.37
N ILE A 86 4.29 5.72 12.45
CA ILE A 86 4.29 6.28 13.81
C ILE A 86 5.15 7.55 13.86
N ILE A 87 6.38 7.49 13.35
CA ILE A 87 7.30 8.64 13.33
C ILE A 87 6.72 9.76 12.47
N HIS A 88 6.22 9.43 11.27
CA HIS A 88 5.58 10.38 10.37
C HIS A 88 4.41 11.11 11.03
N HIS A 89 3.44 10.37 11.59
CA HIS A 89 2.25 10.95 12.19
C HIS A 89 2.58 11.78 13.43
N ALA A 90 3.49 11.32 14.28
CA ALA A 90 3.94 12.07 15.46
C ALA A 90 4.62 13.39 15.08
N LYS A 91 5.53 13.37 14.10
CA LYS A 91 6.22 14.58 13.63
C LYS A 91 5.29 15.51 12.85
N PHE A 92 4.37 14.96 12.05
CA PHE A 92 3.39 15.76 11.30
C PHE A 92 2.43 16.48 12.26
N LYS A 93 1.95 15.81 13.33
CA LYS A 93 1.11 16.45 14.35
C LYS A 93 1.81 17.64 15.01
N LYS A 94 3.11 17.54 15.29
CA LYS A 94 3.90 18.60 15.94
C LYS A 94 4.25 19.76 14.99
N THR A 95 4.67 19.44 13.77
CA THR A 95 5.24 20.45 12.84
C THR A 95 4.24 20.99 11.83
N GLN A 96 3.11 20.29 11.63
CA GLN A 96 2.14 20.53 10.55
C GLN A 96 2.79 20.61 9.15
N ARG A 97 4.01 20.04 9.00
CA ARG A 97 4.81 20.06 7.77
C ARG A 97 5.33 18.65 7.45
N ARG A 98 5.53 18.37 6.17
CA ARG A 98 6.13 17.11 5.73
C ARG A 98 7.61 17.08 6.09
N GLN A 99 7.99 16.03 6.81
CA GLN A 99 9.37 15.70 7.13
C GLN A 99 9.86 14.56 6.25
N ILE A 100 11.15 14.23 6.28
CA ILE A 100 11.72 13.11 5.52
C ILE A 100 10.95 11.79 5.74
N TRP A 101 10.56 11.50 6.98
CA TRP A 101 9.74 10.34 7.36
C TRP A 101 8.36 10.30 6.68
N SER A 102 7.83 11.47 6.32
CA SER A 102 6.55 11.58 5.59
C SER A 102 6.72 11.07 4.16
N TYR A 103 7.81 11.48 3.51
CA TYR A 103 8.12 11.03 2.16
C TYR A 103 8.44 9.54 2.14
N LEU A 104 9.24 9.07 3.09
CA LEU A 104 9.57 7.65 3.22
C LEU A 104 8.31 6.80 3.43
N HIS A 105 7.47 7.13 4.42
CA HIS A 105 6.23 6.39 4.68
C HIS A 105 5.31 6.38 3.45
N ILE A 106 5.02 7.55 2.88
CA ILE A 106 4.06 7.69 1.77
C ILE A 106 4.56 7.04 0.49
N PHE A 107 5.82 7.29 0.09
CA PHE A 107 6.36 6.77 -1.16
C PHE A 107 6.57 5.26 -1.09
N ASN A 108 7.14 4.76 0.02
CA ASN A 108 7.27 3.32 0.22
C ASN A 108 5.90 2.63 0.19
N GLY A 109 4.88 3.18 0.86
CA GLY A 109 3.52 2.66 0.78
C GLY A 109 3.01 2.57 -0.66
N ARG A 110 3.22 3.63 -1.47
CA ARG A 110 2.81 3.66 -2.89
C ARG A 110 3.48 2.59 -3.73
N VAL A 111 4.80 2.48 -3.62
CA VAL A 111 5.60 1.52 -4.40
C VAL A 111 5.23 0.09 -4.02
N PHE A 112 5.30 -0.26 -2.73
CA PHE A 112 5.18 -1.65 -2.32
C PHE A 112 3.75 -2.19 -2.28
N ILE A 113 2.72 -1.34 -2.09
CA ILE A 113 1.33 -1.77 -2.31
C ILE A 113 1.09 -2.03 -3.81
N THR A 114 1.62 -1.17 -4.70
CA THR A 114 1.49 -1.38 -6.16
C THR A 114 2.19 -2.67 -6.60
N LEU A 115 3.42 -2.89 -6.13
CA LEU A 115 4.14 -4.14 -6.36
C LEU A 115 3.39 -5.34 -5.77
N GLY A 116 2.82 -5.23 -4.58
CA GLY A 116 2.01 -6.29 -3.97
C GLY A 116 0.74 -6.62 -4.76
N ILE A 117 0.10 -5.63 -5.39
CA ILE A 117 -1.04 -5.85 -6.29
C ILE A 117 -0.59 -6.55 -7.58
N ALA A 118 0.48 -6.09 -8.21
CA ALA A 118 1.02 -6.77 -9.39
C ALA A 118 1.43 -8.21 -9.06
N ASN A 119 2.08 -8.41 -7.91
CA ASN A 119 2.53 -9.72 -7.45
C ASN A 119 1.38 -10.69 -7.18
N GLY A 120 0.27 -10.22 -6.62
CA GLY A 120 -0.92 -11.07 -6.44
C GLY A 120 -1.50 -11.54 -7.79
N GLY A 121 -1.47 -10.68 -8.81
CA GLY A 121 -1.86 -11.06 -10.17
C GLY A 121 -0.92 -12.13 -10.76
N LEU A 122 0.40 -11.94 -10.60
CA LEU A 122 1.41 -12.93 -11.01
C LEU A 122 1.18 -14.30 -10.35
N GLY A 123 0.82 -14.32 -9.07
CA GLY A 123 0.47 -15.56 -8.36
C GLY A 123 -0.70 -16.31 -8.99
N LEU A 124 -1.77 -15.60 -9.40
CA LEU A 124 -2.90 -16.20 -10.13
C LEU A 124 -2.50 -16.75 -11.50
N TRP A 125 -1.56 -16.08 -12.18
CA TRP A 125 -1.01 -16.57 -13.45
C TRP A 125 -0.25 -17.87 -13.27
N MET A 126 0.63 -17.92 -12.27
CA MET A 126 1.43 -19.10 -11.95
C MET A 126 0.59 -20.28 -11.45
N ALA A 127 -0.48 -20.01 -10.70
CA ALA A 127 -1.42 -21.03 -10.26
C ALA A 127 -2.27 -21.64 -11.39
N GLY A 128 -2.10 -21.19 -12.65
CA GLY A 128 -2.84 -21.73 -13.78
C GLY A 128 -4.34 -21.39 -13.75
N GLU A 129 -4.72 -20.36 -12.98
CA GLU A 129 -6.14 -20.09 -12.70
C GLU A 129 -6.96 -19.75 -13.96
N SER A 130 -8.28 -19.91 -13.84
CA SER A 130 -9.21 -19.66 -14.95
C SER A 130 -9.12 -18.21 -15.46
N LYS A 131 -9.38 -18.02 -16.77
CA LYS A 131 -9.45 -16.68 -17.38
C LYS A 131 -10.43 -15.77 -16.63
N LYS A 132 -11.56 -16.32 -16.17
CA LYS A 132 -12.57 -15.59 -15.39
C LYS A 132 -12.00 -14.99 -14.10
N LEU A 133 -11.24 -15.77 -13.32
CA LEU A 133 -10.63 -15.29 -12.07
C LEU A 133 -9.54 -14.25 -12.33
N LYS A 134 -8.71 -14.47 -13.35
CA LYS A 134 -7.68 -13.50 -13.76
C LYS A 134 -8.30 -12.16 -14.17
N THR A 135 -9.34 -12.18 -15.01
CA THR A 135 -10.06 -10.98 -15.42
C THR A 135 -10.72 -10.27 -14.24
N ALA A 136 -11.38 -11.01 -13.36
CA ALA A 136 -12.01 -10.44 -12.16
C ALA A 136 -10.96 -9.76 -11.25
N TYR A 137 -9.81 -10.41 -11.04
CA TYR A 137 -8.73 -9.83 -10.26
C TYR A 137 -8.22 -8.53 -10.87
N ILE A 138 -7.92 -8.52 -12.17
CA ILE A 138 -7.40 -7.33 -12.89
C ILE A 138 -8.42 -6.20 -12.82
N ALA A 139 -9.70 -6.47 -13.02
CA ALA A 139 -10.75 -5.47 -12.95
C ALA A 139 -10.80 -4.81 -11.57
N VAL A 140 -10.84 -5.61 -10.49
CA VAL A 140 -10.84 -5.09 -9.12
C VAL A 140 -9.54 -4.35 -8.80
N ALA A 141 -8.39 -4.90 -9.22
CA ALA A 141 -7.09 -4.29 -9.01
C ALA A 141 -6.96 -2.93 -9.70
N ALA A 142 -7.34 -2.83 -10.97
CA ALA A 142 -7.28 -1.60 -11.74
C ALA A 142 -8.19 -0.52 -11.15
N VAL A 143 -9.43 -0.86 -10.79
CA VAL A 143 -10.37 0.07 -10.18
C VAL A 143 -9.86 0.55 -8.82
N MET A 144 -9.48 -0.36 -7.92
CA MET A 144 -9.03 0.00 -6.58
C MET A 144 -7.73 0.78 -6.59
N TRP A 145 -6.76 0.36 -7.41
CA TRP A 145 -5.50 1.08 -7.58
C TRP A 145 -5.74 2.47 -8.18
N GLY A 146 -6.60 2.57 -9.19
CA GLY A 146 -6.98 3.83 -9.82
C GLY A 146 -7.62 4.80 -8.83
N LEU A 147 -8.65 4.38 -8.09
CA LEU A 147 -9.29 5.21 -7.07
C LEU A 147 -8.30 5.69 -6.01
N TRP A 148 -7.43 4.79 -5.55
CA TRP A 148 -6.43 5.13 -4.56
C TRP A 148 -5.38 6.12 -5.09
N MET A 149 -4.83 5.90 -6.28
CA MET A 149 -3.85 6.79 -6.89
C MET A 149 -4.45 8.15 -7.28
N LEU A 150 -5.68 8.18 -7.77
CA LEU A 150 -6.41 9.42 -8.01
C LEU A 150 -6.60 10.20 -6.72
N SER A 151 -7.07 9.54 -5.66
CA SER A 151 -7.15 10.16 -4.34
C SER A 151 -5.76 10.65 -3.89
N ALA A 152 -4.71 9.88 -4.22
CA ALA A 152 -3.31 10.15 -3.92
C ALA A 152 -2.85 11.48 -4.49
N CYS A 153 -2.95 11.60 -5.80
CA CYS A 153 -2.58 12.75 -6.60
C CYS A 153 -3.45 13.97 -6.26
N TRP A 154 -4.76 13.80 -6.13
CA TRP A 154 -5.67 14.89 -5.76
C TRP A 154 -5.29 15.54 -4.42
N GLY A 155 -4.98 14.72 -3.41
CA GLY A 155 -4.55 15.22 -2.11
C GLY A 155 -3.21 15.95 -2.14
N GLU A 156 -2.28 15.56 -3.01
CA GLU A 156 -1.03 16.31 -3.23
C GLU A 156 -1.27 17.62 -3.95
N TRP A 157 -2.07 17.60 -5.02
CA TRP A 157 -2.39 18.78 -5.80
C TRP A 157 -3.10 19.85 -4.96
N ARG A 158 -4.07 19.45 -4.11
CA ARG A 158 -4.74 20.37 -3.19
C ARG A 158 -3.77 21.06 -2.21
N ARG A 159 -2.79 20.30 -1.68
CA ARG A 159 -1.77 20.86 -0.78
C ARG A 159 -0.82 21.80 -1.53
N TRP A 160 -0.39 21.43 -2.72
CA TRP A 160 0.46 22.26 -3.56
C TRP A 160 -0.24 23.59 -3.94
N ARG A 161 -1.53 23.55 -4.28
CA ARG A 161 -2.33 24.75 -4.52
C ARG A 161 -2.44 25.64 -3.28
N ALA A 162 -2.68 25.05 -2.10
CA ALA A 162 -2.78 25.80 -0.85
C ALA A 162 -1.45 26.48 -0.47
N ALA A 163 -0.30 25.87 -0.79
CA ALA A 163 1.02 26.45 -0.54
C ALA A 163 1.40 27.59 -1.50
N ARG A 164 0.75 27.68 -2.67
CA ARG A 164 1.00 28.71 -3.71
C ARG A 164 -0.10 29.76 -3.81
N GLY A 165 -1.20 29.61 -3.07
CA GLY A 165 -2.27 30.61 -3.04
C GLY A 165 -1.79 31.91 -2.36
N PRO A 166 -2.42 33.06 -2.68
CA PRO A 166 -2.10 34.30 -1.99
C PRO A 166 -2.26 34.11 -0.47
N PRO A 167 -1.38 34.73 0.35
CA PRO A 167 -1.49 34.64 1.80
C PRO A 167 -2.90 34.99 2.24
N ARG A 168 -3.45 34.17 3.14
CA ARG A 168 -4.80 34.37 3.68
C ARG A 168 -4.87 35.78 4.23
N LYS A 169 -5.76 36.63 3.70
CA LYS A 169 -5.97 37.98 4.27
C LYS A 169 -6.35 37.78 5.75
N PRO A 170 -5.70 38.47 6.70
CA PRO A 170 -6.09 38.39 8.10
C PRO A 170 -7.57 38.75 8.20
N SER A 171 -8.34 37.91 8.87
CA SER A 171 -9.74 38.22 9.12
C SER A 171 -9.78 39.29 10.22
N TYR A 172 -10.79 40.16 10.22
CA TYR A 172 -10.94 41.21 11.25
C TYR A 172 -10.97 40.66 12.69
N VAL A 173 -11.19 39.35 12.86
CA VAL A 173 -11.16 38.65 14.16
C VAL A 173 -9.73 38.47 14.69
N ASP A 174 -8.72 38.44 13.82
CA ASP A 174 -7.33 38.16 14.18
C ASP A 174 -6.55 39.41 14.66
N VAL A 175 -7.15 40.61 14.57
CA VAL A 175 -6.53 41.90 14.94
C VAL A 175 -7.09 42.44 16.27
N ALA A 176 -8.05 41.73 16.87
CA ALA A 176 -8.80 42.19 18.04
C ALA A 176 -8.34 41.57 19.39
N PHE A 177 -7.21 40.88 19.44
CA PHE A 177 -6.65 40.27 20.66
C PHE A 177 -5.14 40.52 20.79
#